data_AF-A0AAJ4DMY4-F1
#
_entry.id   AF-A0AAJ4DMY4-F1
#
_cell.length_a   1.000
_cell.length_b   1.000
_cell.length_c   1.000
_cell.angle_alpha   90.00
_cell.angle_beta   90.00
_cell.angle_gamma   90.00
#
_symmetry.space_group_name_H-M   'P 1'
#
loop_
_entity.id
_entity.type
_entity.pdbx_description
1 polymer ?
#
loop_
_entity_poly.entity_id
_entity_poly.type
_entity_poly.pdbx_seq_one_letter_code
_entity_poly.pdbx_strand_id
1 'polypeptide(L)'
;MKFALMFIITLFLSLSNLGAEDFTKTATVKPELVQKGAQKDWCPVCGMKLGMFYKTSHASKIQNNKDRQYCSIRCLVVDMQEYDINLDDVKVVDVKSQKLIDASSAFYVVGSDVPGTMTKVSKLAFADKKAAEDFSDEHGGKIVDFKTALKMAQDSLSSDIAMVQNKKEKKMYPMGKKIFEKKCKQDIDINAYLEINELKAAIKEQNFCGELKEPELQALSLYLWEVKRFGDVKNSNEYIKVSKDEKCPICGMFVYKYPKWAAQIFYGEKHYSFDGVKDMMKYYFDHKENISKMLVSDYYSQKAIDASKAYYVIGSDVYGPMGHELIPFKNESEAKTFSMDHKGTKILKFEEITSEEVYKLDE
;
A
#
# COMPACT_ATOMS: atom_id res chain seq x y z
N MET A 1 58.06 -3.61 68.30
CA MET A 1 57.93 -5.08 68.44
C MET A 1 56.47 -5.43 68.24
N LYS A 2 56.14 -6.28 67.25
CA LYS A 2 54.82 -6.83 66.87
C LYS A 2 53.86 -5.82 66.18
N PHE A 3 53.70 -5.78 64.85
CA PHE A 3 53.07 -6.71 63.87
C PHE A 3 51.58 -7.03 64.12
N ALA A 4 50.82 -7.02 63.00
CA ALA A 4 49.47 -7.53 62.72
C ALA A 4 48.36 -6.45 62.63
N LEU A 5 47.44 -6.40 61.66
CA LEU A 5 47.23 -7.08 60.37
C LEU A 5 45.93 -6.47 59.75
N MET A 6 45.86 -6.33 58.41
CA MET A 6 44.68 -6.48 57.52
C MET A 6 43.33 -5.81 57.89
N PHE A 7 42.63 -5.05 57.05
CA PHE A 7 42.33 -5.22 55.62
C PHE A 7 41.88 -3.86 55.05
N ILE A 8 42.53 -3.38 53.98
CA ILE A 8 42.01 -2.33 53.10
C ILE A 8 41.31 -3.06 51.96
N ILE A 9 39.97 -3.07 51.95
CA ILE A 9 39.19 -3.44 50.77
C ILE A 9 38.86 -2.14 50.04
N THR A 10 39.81 -1.68 49.23
CA THR A 10 39.54 -0.73 48.15
C THR A 10 38.89 -1.50 47.02
N LEU A 11 37.55 -1.49 46.99
CA LEU A 11 36.78 -1.97 45.85
C LEU A 11 36.91 -0.94 44.72
N PHE A 12 37.97 -1.06 43.93
CA PHE A 12 38.11 -0.44 42.62
C PHE A 12 37.10 -1.10 41.66
N LEU A 13 35.86 -0.61 41.66
CA LEU A 13 34.90 -0.87 40.57
C LEU A 13 35.11 0.20 39.50
N SER A 14 36.17 0.03 38.72
CA SER A 14 36.35 0.75 37.46
C SER A 14 35.77 -0.07 36.31
N LEU A 15 34.78 0.54 35.62
CA LEU A 15 34.37 0.30 34.23
C LEU A 15 33.64 -1.05 34.00
N SER A 16 32.46 -1.10 33.40
CA SER A 16 32.02 -0.35 32.22
C SER A 16 30.50 -0.20 32.20
N ASN A 17 29.99 1.04 32.29
CA ASN A 17 28.75 1.38 31.61
C ASN A 17 29.04 1.32 30.11
N LEU A 18 28.94 0.13 29.52
CA LEU A 18 28.63 0.00 28.11
C LEU A 18 27.21 0.56 27.98
N GLY A 19 27.10 1.82 27.57
CA GLY A 19 25.81 2.41 27.24
C GLY A 19 25.13 1.51 26.22
N ALA A 20 23.90 1.09 26.50
CA ALA A 20 23.05 0.45 25.51
C ALA A 20 23.02 1.37 24.29
N GLU A 21 23.53 0.90 23.15
CA GLU A 21 23.35 1.63 21.90
C GLU A 21 21.85 1.65 21.60
N ASP A 22 21.26 2.84 21.50
CA ASP A 22 19.85 3.00 21.14
C ASP A 22 19.54 2.19 19.88
N PHE A 23 18.61 1.23 19.98
CA PHE A 23 18.25 0.38 18.86
C PHE A 23 17.77 1.21 17.65
N THR A 24 18.45 1.05 16.52
CA THR A 24 18.04 1.65 15.23
C THR A 24 17.44 0.60 14.30
N LYS A 25 16.33 0.97 13.65
CA LYS A 25 15.69 0.20 12.57
C LYS A 25 16.36 0.38 11.22
N THR A 26 17.21 1.40 11.10
CA THR A 26 17.91 1.74 9.86
C THR A 26 18.95 0.67 9.57
N ALA A 27 19.16 0.41 8.29
CA ALA A 27 20.22 -0.48 7.86
C ALA A 27 21.58 0.09 8.28
N THR A 28 22.41 -0.74 8.90
CA THR A 28 23.83 -0.42 9.17
C THR A 28 24.77 -1.08 8.17
N VAL A 29 24.22 -1.93 7.28
CA VAL A 29 24.88 -2.50 6.11
C VAL A 29 24.16 -2.07 4.85
N LYS A 30 24.76 -2.33 3.67
CA LYS A 30 24.07 -2.10 2.39
C LYS A 30 22.82 -3.00 2.32
N PRO A 31 21.61 -2.44 2.21
CA PRO A 31 20.39 -3.23 2.14
C PRO A 31 20.37 -4.14 0.91
N GLU A 32 20.05 -5.41 1.11
CA GLU A 32 19.57 -6.30 0.06
C GLU A 32 18.09 -5.99 -0.21
N LEU A 33 17.81 -5.43 -1.39
CA LEU A 33 16.46 -5.08 -1.83
C LEU A 33 15.99 -6.04 -2.92
N VAL A 34 14.82 -6.66 -2.75
CA VAL A 34 14.30 -7.63 -3.75
C VAL A 34 13.65 -6.95 -4.96
N GLN A 35 13.20 -5.71 -4.78
CA GLN A 35 12.59 -4.91 -5.83
C GLN A 35 13.65 -4.42 -6.84
N LYS A 36 13.23 -4.23 -8.09
CA LYS A 36 14.08 -3.71 -9.18
C LYS A 36 13.59 -2.34 -9.66
N GLY A 37 14.40 -1.70 -10.50
CA GLY A 37 14.09 -0.39 -11.08
C GLY A 37 14.37 0.79 -10.15
N ALA A 38 13.98 1.97 -10.58
CA ALA A 38 14.13 3.24 -9.88
C ALA A 38 13.41 3.26 -8.52
N GLN A 39 12.27 2.57 -8.45
CA GLN A 39 11.38 2.48 -7.30
C GLN A 39 11.86 1.57 -6.17
N LYS A 40 12.93 0.80 -6.40
CA LYS A 40 13.38 -0.28 -5.51
C LYS A 40 13.61 0.14 -4.06
N ASP A 41 13.99 1.40 -3.84
CA ASP A 41 14.35 1.95 -2.53
C ASP A 41 13.13 2.20 -1.63
N TRP A 42 11.90 2.14 -2.15
CA TRP A 42 10.68 2.50 -1.43
C TRP A 42 9.65 1.38 -1.38
N CYS A 43 8.95 1.31 -0.25
CA CYS A 43 7.84 0.39 -0.03
C CYS A 43 6.66 0.72 -0.97
N PRO A 44 6.11 -0.25 -1.73
CA PRO A 44 5.04 0.00 -2.70
C PRO A 44 3.68 0.27 -2.03
N VAL A 45 3.55 0.01 -0.74
CA VAL A 45 2.31 0.22 0.04
C VAL A 45 2.25 1.61 0.67
N CYS A 46 3.37 2.14 1.16
CA CYS A 46 3.39 3.37 1.95
C CYS A 46 4.40 4.42 1.47
N GLY A 47 5.24 4.10 0.49
CA GLY A 47 6.28 4.98 -0.04
C GLY A 47 7.51 5.15 0.86
N MET A 48 7.54 4.60 2.07
CA MET A 48 8.67 4.78 3.00
C MET A 48 9.95 4.14 2.45
N LYS A 49 11.09 4.82 2.66
CA LYS A 49 12.41 4.34 2.23
C LYS A 49 12.82 3.10 3.01
N LEU A 50 12.98 1.98 2.32
CA LEU A 50 13.22 0.67 2.93
C LEU A 50 14.47 0.65 3.80
N GLY A 51 15.55 1.31 3.39
CA GLY A 51 16.79 1.40 4.17
C GLY A 51 16.60 2.02 5.57
N MET A 52 15.62 2.91 5.78
CA MET A 52 15.35 3.51 7.09
C MET A 52 14.56 2.58 8.03
N PHE A 53 13.95 1.53 7.49
CA PHE A 53 13.10 0.58 8.21
C PHE A 53 13.52 -0.86 7.94
N TYR A 54 14.80 -1.06 7.61
CA TYR A 54 15.31 -2.30 7.05
C TYR A 54 15.20 -3.46 8.05
N LYS A 55 15.49 -3.23 9.33
CA LYS A 55 15.38 -4.27 10.38
C LYS A 55 13.95 -4.63 10.76
N THR A 56 12.96 -3.97 10.17
CA THR A 56 11.54 -4.38 10.28
C THR A 56 10.99 -4.90 8.94
N SER A 57 11.81 -4.92 7.89
CA SER A 57 11.37 -5.17 6.53
C SER A 57 10.98 -6.63 6.27
N HIS A 58 9.96 -6.80 5.43
CA HIS A 58 9.49 -8.10 4.94
C HIS A 58 9.49 -8.06 3.42
N ALA A 59 9.57 -9.22 2.77
CA ALA A 59 9.44 -9.35 1.33
C ALA A 59 8.50 -10.51 0.99
N SER A 60 7.84 -10.42 -0.16
CA SER A 60 7.05 -11.51 -0.72
C SER A 60 7.00 -11.39 -2.24
N LYS A 61 6.30 -12.34 -2.86
CA LYS A 61 5.91 -12.28 -4.27
C LYS A 61 4.41 -12.07 -4.35
N ILE A 62 3.97 -11.29 -5.32
CA ILE A 62 2.56 -11.22 -5.75
C ILE A 62 2.38 -11.98 -7.06
N GLN A 63 1.14 -12.03 -7.55
CA GLN A 63 0.78 -12.60 -8.85
C GLN A 63 1.75 -12.13 -9.96
N ASN A 64 2.08 -13.03 -10.89
CA ASN A 64 3.13 -12.87 -11.92
C ASN A 64 4.59 -12.86 -11.40
N ASN A 65 4.86 -13.41 -10.21
CA ASN A 65 6.21 -13.49 -9.62
C ASN A 65 6.91 -12.13 -9.43
N LYS A 66 6.15 -11.03 -9.29
CA LYS A 66 6.73 -9.71 -9.00
C LYS A 66 7.17 -9.65 -7.53
N ASP A 67 8.48 -9.51 -7.31
CA ASP A 67 9.07 -9.33 -5.98
C ASP A 67 8.67 -7.97 -5.38
N ARG A 68 8.26 -7.99 -4.11
CA ARG A 68 7.89 -6.79 -3.34
C ARG A 68 8.58 -6.78 -2.00
N GLN A 69 8.93 -5.58 -1.55
CA GLN A 69 9.53 -5.38 -0.24
C GLN A 69 8.82 -4.29 0.53
N TYR A 70 8.52 -4.60 1.78
CA TYR A 70 7.71 -3.79 2.67
C TYR A 70 8.58 -3.25 3.79
N CYS A 71 8.26 -2.05 4.28
CA CYS A 71 8.95 -1.49 5.45
C CYS A 71 8.61 -2.24 6.75
N SER A 72 7.48 -2.97 6.79
CA SER A 72 7.05 -3.74 7.94
C SER A 72 6.05 -4.85 7.60
N ILE A 73 5.88 -5.81 8.51
CA ILE A 73 4.84 -6.85 8.43
C ILE A 73 3.43 -6.26 8.30
N ARG A 74 3.18 -5.06 8.84
CA ARG A 74 1.89 -4.38 8.65
C ARG A 74 1.66 -4.01 7.18
N CYS A 75 2.70 -3.60 6.44
CA CYS A 75 2.56 -3.30 5.01
C CYS A 75 2.42 -4.57 4.18
N LEU A 76 3.08 -5.67 4.56
CA LEU A 76 2.81 -7.01 4.00
C LEU A 76 1.33 -7.37 4.15
N VAL A 77 0.77 -7.22 5.36
CA VAL A 77 -0.64 -7.53 5.64
C VAL A 77 -1.62 -6.65 4.87
N VAL A 78 -1.28 -5.39 4.58
CA VAL A 78 -2.10 -4.56 3.67
C VAL A 78 -2.12 -5.14 2.27
N ASP A 79 -0.96 -5.51 1.76
CA ASP A 79 -0.84 -6.08 0.41
C ASP A 79 -1.56 -7.44 0.31
N MET A 80 -1.57 -8.23 1.38
CA MET A 80 -2.37 -9.47 1.50
C MET A 80 -3.89 -9.24 1.41
N GLN A 81 -4.38 -8.01 1.57
CA GLN A 81 -5.80 -7.72 1.36
C GLN A 81 -6.18 -7.64 -0.12
N GLU A 82 -5.19 -7.46 -1.00
CA GLU A 82 -5.37 -7.27 -2.43
C GLU A 82 -4.77 -8.43 -3.25
N TYR A 83 -3.73 -9.08 -2.73
CA TYR A 83 -3.04 -10.17 -3.41
C TYR A 83 -3.07 -11.45 -2.58
N ASP A 84 -3.28 -12.57 -3.27
CA ASP A 84 -3.08 -13.90 -2.70
C ASP A 84 -1.58 -14.20 -2.56
N ILE A 85 -1.02 -13.83 -1.42
CA ILE A 85 0.42 -14.00 -1.12
C ILE A 85 0.63 -15.36 -0.47
N ASN A 86 1.44 -16.21 -1.12
CA ASN A 86 1.89 -17.47 -0.55
C ASN A 86 2.78 -17.21 0.68
N LEU A 87 2.39 -17.74 1.85
CA LEU A 87 3.13 -17.56 3.10
C LEU A 87 4.51 -18.21 3.09
N ASP A 88 4.70 -19.25 2.28
CA ASP A 88 5.99 -19.95 2.16
C ASP A 88 7.02 -19.14 1.36
N ASP A 89 6.58 -18.13 0.59
CA ASP A 89 7.45 -17.21 -0.14
C ASP A 89 7.80 -15.95 0.69
N VAL A 90 7.26 -15.81 1.90
CA VAL A 90 7.48 -14.61 2.72
C VAL A 90 8.87 -14.66 3.36
N LYS A 91 9.64 -13.59 3.14
CA LYS A 91 10.93 -13.37 3.79
C LYS A 91 10.87 -12.22 4.76
N VAL A 92 11.76 -12.23 5.75
CA VAL A 92 11.94 -11.15 6.72
C VAL A 92 13.42 -10.82 6.86
N VAL A 93 13.74 -9.56 7.14
CA VAL A 93 15.11 -9.15 7.47
C VAL A 93 15.40 -9.52 8.92
N ASP A 94 16.40 -10.36 9.13
CA ASP A 94 16.94 -10.65 10.46
C ASP A 94 17.56 -9.40 11.08
N VAL A 95 17.18 -9.08 12.31
CA VAL A 95 17.61 -7.85 13.01
C VAL A 95 19.12 -7.77 13.20
N LYS A 96 19.79 -8.90 13.51
CA LYS A 96 21.23 -8.91 13.80
C LYS A 96 22.08 -8.92 12.52
N SER A 97 21.87 -9.91 11.66
CA SER A 97 22.66 -10.09 10.44
C SER A 97 22.24 -9.18 9.28
N GLN A 98 21.03 -8.63 9.32
CA GLN A 98 20.44 -7.82 8.24
C GLN A 98 20.36 -8.54 6.90
N LYS A 99 20.23 -9.87 6.93
CA LYS A 99 19.97 -10.71 5.76
C LYS A 99 18.49 -11.07 5.67
N LEU A 100 18.01 -11.30 4.46
CA LEU A 100 16.68 -11.88 4.24
C LEU A 100 16.69 -13.36 4.59
N ILE A 101 15.81 -13.78 5.50
CA ILE A 101 15.58 -15.15 5.93
C ILE A 101 14.13 -15.56 5.66
N ASP A 102 13.85 -16.86 5.64
CA ASP A 102 12.48 -17.37 5.58
C ASP A 102 11.71 -16.95 6.84
N ALA A 103 10.59 -16.24 6.65
CA ALA A 103 9.80 -15.73 7.76
C ALA A 103 9.23 -16.87 8.61
N SER A 104 8.87 -18.01 8.02
CA SER A 104 8.30 -19.17 8.73
C SER A 104 9.24 -19.77 9.77
N SER A 105 10.56 -19.58 9.59
CA SER A 105 11.61 -20.05 10.49
C SER A 105 12.06 -19.03 11.54
N ALA A 106 11.60 -17.78 11.46
CA ALA A 106 12.08 -16.69 12.29
C ALA A 106 11.38 -16.61 13.66
N PHE A 107 12.12 -16.11 14.65
CA PHE A 107 11.62 -15.79 15.98
C PHE A 107 11.25 -14.31 16.06
N TYR A 108 9.99 -13.99 16.40
CA TYR A 108 9.51 -12.62 16.46
C TYR A 108 9.43 -12.13 17.91
N VAL A 109 10.18 -11.08 18.25
CA VAL A 109 9.94 -10.31 19.48
C VAL A 109 8.84 -9.30 19.21
N VAL A 110 7.71 -9.45 19.91
CA VAL A 110 6.54 -8.58 19.78
C VAL A 110 6.27 -7.78 21.05
N GLY A 111 5.97 -6.49 20.90
CA GLY A 111 5.63 -5.62 22.04
C GLY A 111 6.80 -5.23 22.93
N SER A 112 8.01 -5.17 22.38
CA SER A 112 9.16 -4.51 23.01
C SER A 112 8.96 -3.00 23.13
N ASP A 113 9.84 -2.33 23.89
CA ASP A 113 9.87 -0.87 24.04
C ASP A 113 10.24 -0.11 22.75
N VAL A 114 10.95 -0.77 21.83
CA VAL A 114 11.26 -0.24 20.50
C VAL A 114 9.96 0.06 19.75
N PRO A 115 9.72 1.28 19.25
CA PRO A 115 8.49 1.62 18.56
C PRO A 115 8.19 0.72 17.36
N GLY A 116 6.92 0.43 17.08
CA GLY A 116 6.53 -0.29 15.86
C GLY A 116 6.76 0.50 14.56
N THR A 117 6.90 -0.19 13.43
CA THR A 117 6.94 0.43 12.09
C THR A 117 5.56 0.34 11.45
N MET A 118 4.87 1.48 11.34
CA MET A 118 3.48 1.58 10.86
C MET A 118 2.44 0.84 11.72
N THR A 119 2.79 0.52 12.97
CA THR A 119 1.94 -0.18 13.93
C THR A 119 2.19 0.31 15.35
N LYS A 120 1.20 0.17 16.24
CA LYS A 120 1.37 0.45 17.68
C LYS A 120 2.26 -0.57 18.38
N VAL A 121 2.22 -1.83 17.95
CA VAL A 121 2.91 -2.95 18.61
C VAL A 121 4.09 -3.38 17.76
N SER A 122 5.30 -3.27 18.30
CA SER A 122 6.53 -3.68 17.64
C SER A 122 6.55 -5.16 17.30
N LYS A 123 7.21 -5.49 16.19
CA LYS A 123 7.39 -6.85 15.67
C LYS A 123 8.75 -6.88 14.98
N LEU A 124 9.72 -7.54 15.61
CA LEU A 124 11.12 -7.61 15.17
C LEU A 124 11.51 -9.08 15.03
N ALA A 125 12.11 -9.45 13.91
CA ALA A 125 12.39 -10.84 13.59
C ALA A 125 13.87 -11.18 13.73
N PHE A 126 14.14 -12.37 14.25
CA PHE A 126 15.47 -12.88 14.50
C PHE A 126 15.61 -14.27 13.87
N ALA A 127 16.75 -14.50 13.20
CA ALA A 127 17.10 -15.81 12.67
C ALA A 127 17.40 -16.81 13.80
N ASP A 128 18.01 -16.32 14.87
CA ASP A 128 18.48 -17.11 15.99
C ASP A 128 17.62 -16.87 17.23
N LYS A 129 17.26 -17.96 17.92
CA LYS A 129 16.42 -17.89 19.11
C LYS A 129 17.10 -17.17 20.26
N LYS A 130 18.41 -17.42 20.46
CA LYS A 130 19.16 -16.78 21.55
C LYS A 130 19.26 -15.28 21.34
N ALA A 131 19.44 -14.83 20.09
CA ALA A 131 19.40 -13.41 19.75
C ALA A 131 18.03 -12.75 20.02
N ALA A 132 16.93 -13.47 19.83
CA ALA A 132 15.59 -13.00 20.19
C ALA A 132 15.39 -12.91 21.71
N GLU A 133 15.90 -13.91 22.46
CA GLU A 133 15.91 -13.92 23.94
C GLU A 133 16.71 -12.75 24.48
N ASP A 134 17.96 -12.56 24.02
CA ASP A 134 18.80 -11.44 24.45
C ASP A 134 18.14 -10.08 24.17
N PHE A 135 17.52 -9.93 23.00
CA PHE A 135 16.80 -8.71 22.66
C PHE A 135 15.55 -8.51 23.55
N SER A 136 14.81 -9.59 23.84
CA SER A 136 13.63 -9.54 24.70
C SER A 136 13.99 -9.26 26.16
N ASP A 137 15.16 -9.69 26.63
CA ASP A 137 15.65 -9.39 27.98
C ASP A 137 16.04 -7.90 28.10
N GLU A 138 16.62 -7.33 27.05
CA GLU A 138 17.05 -5.93 27.01
C GLU A 138 15.88 -4.94 26.79
N HIS A 139 15.00 -5.25 25.85
CA HIS A 139 13.94 -4.34 25.37
C HIS A 139 12.52 -4.74 25.78
N GLY A 140 12.39 -5.85 26.52
CA GLY A 140 11.10 -6.48 26.79
C GLY A 140 10.46 -7.08 25.53
N GLY A 141 9.18 -7.43 25.66
CA GLY A 141 8.40 -8.07 24.61
C GLY A 141 8.22 -9.57 24.84
N LYS A 142 7.56 -10.23 23.90
CA LYS A 142 7.33 -11.68 23.92
C LYS A 142 7.84 -12.29 22.63
N ILE A 143 8.49 -13.45 22.73
CA ILE A 143 8.93 -14.21 21.55
C ILE A 143 7.77 -15.08 21.07
N VAL A 144 7.42 -14.94 19.80
CA VAL A 144 6.38 -15.71 19.11
C VAL A 144 6.87 -16.16 17.74
N ASP A 145 6.15 -17.10 17.12
CA ASP A 145 6.41 -17.52 15.75
C ASP A 145 5.81 -16.54 14.70
N PHE A 146 6.16 -16.76 13.43
CA PHE A 146 5.66 -15.94 12.33
C PHE A 146 4.13 -15.95 12.21
N LYS A 147 3.48 -17.11 12.35
CA LYS A 147 2.02 -17.22 12.25
C LYS A 147 1.33 -16.34 13.28
N THR A 148 1.83 -16.36 14.52
CA THR A 148 1.32 -15.54 15.62
C THR A 148 1.60 -14.06 15.36
N ALA A 149 2.82 -13.68 14.96
CA ALA A 149 3.17 -12.30 14.66
C ALA A 149 2.34 -11.71 13.50
N LEU A 150 2.09 -12.52 12.46
CA LEU A 150 1.25 -12.19 11.31
C LEU A 150 -0.21 -12.00 11.74
N LYS A 151 -0.76 -12.92 12.53
CA LYS A 151 -2.11 -12.81 13.08
C LYS A 151 -2.29 -11.56 13.92
N MET A 152 -1.32 -11.23 14.79
CA MET A 152 -1.32 -9.97 15.55
C MET A 152 -1.29 -8.73 14.64
N ALA A 153 -0.57 -8.79 13.51
CA ALA A 153 -0.55 -7.70 12.54
C ALA A 153 -1.89 -7.56 11.79
N GLN A 154 -2.55 -8.67 11.46
CA GLN A 154 -3.90 -8.70 10.89
C GLN A 154 -4.95 -8.14 11.87
N ASP A 155 -4.91 -8.56 13.13
CA ASP A 155 -5.88 -8.15 14.15
C ASP A 155 -5.79 -6.65 14.48
N SER A 156 -4.57 -6.11 14.48
CA SER A 156 -4.33 -4.68 14.77
C SER A 156 -4.48 -3.77 13.54
N LEU A 157 -4.62 -4.33 12.34
CA LEU A 157 -4.51 -3.60 11.07
C LEU A 157 -5.45 -2.41 10.97
N SER A 158 -6.72 -2.59 11.33
CA SER A 158 -7.75 -1.54 11.25
C SER A 158 -7.38 -0.32 12.09
N SER A 159 -6.91 -0.55 13.31
CA SER A 159 -6.49 0.50 14.23
C SER A 159 -5.19 1.19 13.79
N ASP A 160 -4.28 0.43 13.16
CA ASP A 160 -3.03 0.93 12.62
C ASP A 160 -3.26 1.80 11.38
N ILE A 161 -4.16 1.38 10.48
CA ILE A 161 -4.64 2.20 9.34
C ILE A 161 -5.16 3.55 9.86
N ALA A 162 -6.07 3.55 10.84
CA ALA A 162 -6.64 4.78 11.38
C ALA A 162 -5.58 5.71 12.00
N MET A 163 -4.63 5.14 12.74
CA MET A 163 -3.53 5.89 13.35
C MET A 163 -2.61 6.53 12.31
N VAL A 164 -2.24 5.77 11.27
CA VAL A 164 -1.42 6.26 10.16
C VAL A 164 -2.16 7.35 9.39
N GLN A 165 -3.45 7.16 9.09
CA GLN A 165 -4.25 8.14 8.37
C GLN A 165 -4.33 9.48 9.11
N ASN A 166 -4.63 9.44 10.41
CA ASN A 166 -4.66 10.65 11.23
C ASN A 166 -3.30 11.39 11.25
N LYS A 167 -2.17 10.66 11.24
CA LYS A 167 -0.83 11.26 11.11
C LYS A 167 -0.62 11.90 9.73
N LYS A 168 -1.07 11.23 8.66
CA LYS A 168 -0.97 11.76 7.30
C LYS A 168 -1.78 13.04 7.14
N GLU A 169 -3.04 13.04 7.55
CA GLU A 169 -3.94 14.19 7.46
C GLU A 169 -3.44 15.42 8.23
N LYS A 170 -2.92 15.21 9.45
CA LYS A 170 -2.47 16.32 10.30
C LYS A 170 -1.09 16.87 9.95
N LYS A 171 -0.22 16.07 9.30
CA LYS A 171 1.19 16.44 9.10
C LYS A 171 1.66 16.25 7.67
N MET A 172 1.50 15.05 7.11
CA MET A 172 2.11 14.70 5.82
C MET A 172 1.41 15.38 4.64
N TYR A 173 0.09 15.36 4.56
CA TYR A 173 -0.63 15.99 3.44
C TYR A 173 -0.48 17.51 3.42
N PRO A 174 -0.62 18.25 4.53
CA PRO A 174 -0.38 19.70 4.51
C PRO A 174 1.05 20.07 4.08
N MET A 175 2.04 19.29 4.53
CA MET A 175 3.43 19.46 4.09
C MET A 175 3.58 19.17 2.61
N GLY A 176 3.03 18.05 2.12
CA GLY A 176 3.09 17.65 0.72
C GLY A 176 2.41 18.66 -0.21
N LYS A 177 1.25 19.18 0.18
CA LYS A 177 0.54 20.26 -0.54
C LYS A 177 1.41 21.51 -0.67
N LYS A 178 2.01 21.95 0.43
CA LYS A 178 2.91 23.12 0.44
C LYS A 178 4.14 22.92 -0.46
N ILE A 179 4.69 21.71 -0.50
CA ILE A 179 5.81 21.38 -1.40
C ILE A 179 5.33 21.43 -2.85
N PHE A 180 4.19 20.80 -3.16
CA PHE A 180 3.62 20.77 -4.50
C PHE A 180 3.40 22.17 -5.06
N GLU A 181 2.70 23.02 -4.31
CA GLU A 181 2.35 24.38 -4.74
C GLU A 181 3.57 25.30 -4.93
N LYS A 182 4.68 25.04 -4.22
CA LYS A 182 5.85 25.93 -4.22
C LYS A 182 7.00 25.47 -5.09
N LYS A 183 7.17 24.17 -5.25
CA LYS A 183 8.38 23.58 -5.85
C LYS A 183 8.10 22.77 -7.11
N CYS A 184 6.89 22.23 -7.28
CA CYS A 184 6.61 21.31 -8.37
C CYS A 184 6.17 22.01 -9.66
N LYS A 185 6.57 21.43 -10.79
CA LYS A 185 5.89 21.65 -12.08
C LYS A 185 4.44 21.16 -11.97
N GLN A 186 3.49 21.87 -12.59
CA GLN A 186 2.05 21.62 -12.38
C GLN A 186 1.48 20.46 -13.21
N ASP A 187 2.26 19.89 -14.11
CA ASP A 187 1.90 18.90 -15.13
C ASP A 187 2.35 17.48 -14.80
N ILE A 188 2.57 17.15 -13.52
CA ILE A 188 2.87 15.77 -13.11
C ILE A 188 1.63 14.92 -13.39
N ASP A 189 1.72 14.01 -14.37
CA ASP A 189 0.70 12.99 -14.58
C ASP A 189 0.81 11.91 -13.50
N ILE A 190 0.10 12.14 -12.39
CA ILE A 190 0.04 11.23 -11.24
C ILE A 190 -0.61 9.89 -11.62
N ASN A 191 -1.45 9.88 -12.66
CA ASN A 191 -2.22 8.71 -13.03
C ASN A 191 -1.42 7.69 -13.86
N ALA A 192 -0.30 8.11 -14.45
CA ALA A 192 0.64 7.23 -15.16
C ALA A 192 1.32 6.16 -14.28
N TYR A 193 1.18 6.23 -12.95
CA TYR A 193 1.86 5.32 -12.02
C TYR A 193 0.89 4.34 -11.34
N LEU A 194 1.28 3.07 -11.30
CA LEU A 194 0.50 1.98 -10.69
C LEU A 194 0.73 1.90 -9.19
N GLU A 195 1.91 2.31 -8.71
CA GLU A 195 2.28 2.25 -7.29
C GLU A 195 2.91 3.56 -6.79
N ILE A 196 2.79 3.84 -5.48
CA ILE A 196 3.31 5.08 -4.87
C ILE A 196 4.84 5.18 -4.94
N ASN A 197 5.55 4.05 -4.86
CA ASN A 197 7.01 3.99 -5.00
C ASN A 197 7.46 4.34 -6.42
N GLU A 198 6.68 3.98 -7.46
CA GLU A 198 6.94 4.37 -8.85
C GLU A 198 6.76 5.88 -9.04
N LEU A 199 5.63 6.44 -8.56
CA LEU A 199 5.42 7.90 -8.55
C LEU A 199 6.56 8.61 -7.80
N LYS A 200 6.94 8.09 -6.64
CA LYS A 200 7.99 8.67 -5.80
C LYS A 200 9.35 8.65 -6.49
N ALA A 201 9.68 7.57 -7.18
CA ALA A 201 10.89 7.47 -7.99
C ALA A 201 10.88 8.50 -9.12
N ALA A 202 9.77 8.60 -9.85
CA ALA A 202 9.65 9.54 -10.96
C ALA A 202 9.75 11.02 -10.51
N ILE A 203 9.15 11.39 -9.38
CA ILE A 203 9.30 12.74 -8.79
C ILE A 203 10.78 13.09 -8.60
N LYS A 204 11.57 12.13 -8.12
CA LYS A 204 13.00 12.31 -7.87
C LYS A 204 13.82 12.33 -9.16
N GLU A 205 13.62 11.35 -10.05
CA GLU A 205 14.44 11.19 -11.26
C GLU A 205 14.17 12.25 -12.31
N GLN A 206 12.90 12.62 -12.51
CA GLN A 206 12.51 13.66 -13.46
C GLN A 206 12.66 15.07 -12.88
N ASN A 207 13.09 15.16 -11.62
CA ASN A 207 13.30 16.42 -10.90
C ASN A 207 12.08 17.34 -10.99
N PHE A 208 10.87 16.78 -10.86
CA PHE A 208 9.63 17.53 -11.02
C PHE A 208 9.49 18.67 -10.02
N CYS A 209 10.15 18.55 -8.86
CA CYS A 209 9.96 19.43 -7.71
C CYS A 209 11.26 19.94 -7.10
N GLY A 210 12.35 19.91 -7.87
CA GLY A 210 13.69 20.19 -7.34
C GLY A 210 14.21 19.09 -6.42
N GLU A 211 15.37 19.34 -5.82
CA GLU A 211 15.94 18.44 -4.82
C GLU A 211 15.10 18.46 -3.54
N LEU A 212 14.68 17.26 -3.11
CA LEU A 212 13.87 17.05 -1.91
C LEU A 212 14.57 16.09 -0.97
N LYS A 213 14.59 16.43 0.33
CA LYS A 213 15.02 15.48 1.38
C LYS A 213 13.99 14.37 1.51
N GLU A 214 14.41 13.21 2.02
CA GLU A 214 13.54 12.03 2.12
C GLU A 214 12.18 12.29 2.82
N PRO A 215 12.10 13.06 3.94
CA PRO A 215 10.81 13.39 4.55
C PRO A 215 9.92 14.29 3.67
N GLU A 216 10.52 15.22 2.92
CA GLU A 216 9.79 16.09 1.98
C GLU A 216 9.26 15.26 0.82
N LEU A 217 10.10 14.41 0.23
CA LEU A 217 9.73 13.51 -0.87
C LEU A 217 8.61 12.56 -0.43
N GLN A 218 8.67 12.02 0.79
CA GLN A 218 7.62 11.19 1.37
C GLN A 218 6.29 11.95 1.51
N ALA A 219 6.33 13.16 2.07
CA ALA A 219 5.13 13.98 2.27
C ALA A 219 4.47 14.36 0.93
N LEU A 220 5.29 14.80 -0.04
CA LEU A 220 4.82 15.12 -1.38
C LEU A 220 4.21 13.89 -2.07
N SER A 221 4.89 12.75 -2.05
CA SER A 221 4.41 11.53 -2.70
C SER A 221 3.07 11.08 -2.13
N LEU A 222 2.91 11.11 -0.79
CA LEU A 222 1.65 10.79 -0.14
C LEU A 222 0.52 11.76 -0.51
N TYR A 223 0.80 13.06 -0.52
CA TYR A 223 -0.19 14.06 -0.93
C TYR A 223 -0.62 13.86 -2.38
N LEU A 224 0.34 13.67 -3.30
CA LEU A 224 0.04 13.44 -4.69
C LEU A 224 -0.75 12.13 -4.88
N TRP A 225 -0.32 11.05 -4.24
CA TRP A 225 -0.91 9.73 -4.36
C TRP A 225 -2.33 9.63 -3.78
N GLU A 226 -2.56 10.18 -2.59
CA GLU A 226 -3.77 9.91 -1.80
C GLU A 226 -4.75 11.09 -1.76
N VAL A 227 -4.30 12.29 -2.14
CA VAL A 227 -5.14 13.49 -2.13
C VAL A 227 -5.27 14.06 -3.54
N LYS A 228 -4.17 14.50 -4.15
CA LYS A 228 -4.22 15.16 -5.46
C LYS A 228 -4.72 14.23 -6.57
N ARG A 229 -4.32 12.95 -6.55
CA ARG A 229 -4.74 11.92 -7.52
C ARG A 229 -6.25 11.73 -7.55
N PHE A 230 -6.88 11.78 -6.40
CA PHE A 230 -8.32 11.59 -6.28
C PHE A 230 -9.08 12.92 -6.35
N GLY A 231 -8.38 14.07 -6.37
CA GLY A 231 -8.97 15.39 -6.18
C GLY A 231 -9.29 15.63 -4.70
N ASP A 232 -9.64 16.86 -4.32
CA ASP A 232 -10.23 17.14 -3.01
C ASP A 232 -11.64 16.50 -2.91
N VAL A 233 -11.74 15.15 -2.92
CA VAL A 233 -12.96 14.32 -3.03
C VAL A 233 -13.99 14.62 -1.94
N LYS A 234 -13.60 15.35 -0.89
CA LYS A 234 -14.55 15.69 0.18
C LYS A 234 -15.67 16.64 -0.26
N ASN A 235 -15.64 17.27 -1.45
CA ASN A 235 -16.62 18.31 -1.77
C ASN A 235 -17.09 18.51 -3.23
N SER A 236 -16.87 17.58 -4.18
CA SER A 236 -17.44 17.75 -5.52
C SER A 236 -18.48 16.67 -5.87
N ASN A 237 -19.55 17.09 -6.56
CA ASN A 237 -20.55 16.21 -7.17
C ASN A 237 -20.03 15.56 -8.46
N GLU A 238 -18.73 15.70 -8.75
CA GLU A 238 -18.11 15.23 -9.99
C GLU A 238 -17.65 13.77 -9.91
N TYR A 239 -17.61 13.13 -8.74
CA TYR A 239 -17.12 11.75 -8.54
C TYR A 239 -18.21 10.84 -7.97
N ILE A 240 -18.07 9.54 -8.19
CA ILE A 240 -18.94 8.53 -7.57
C ILE A 240 -18.63 8.46 -6.08
N LYS A 241 -19.66 8.69 -5.26
CA LYS A 241 -19.57 8.63 -3.79
C LYS A 241 -20.03 7.26 -3.32
N VAL A 242 -19.19 6.61 -2.51
CA VAL A 242 -19.43 5.27 -1.98
C VAL A 242 -19.15 5.29 -0.48
N SER A 243 -20.11 4.84 0.33
CA SER A 243 -19.94 4.68 1.77
C SER A 243 -19.17 3.40 2.10
N LYS A 244 -18.69 3.29 3.35
CA LYS A 244 -17.81 2.17 3.76
C LYS A 244 -18.52 0.82 3.85
N ASP A 245 -19.84 0.83 3.93
CA ASP A 245 -20.71 -0.33 4.07
C ASP A 245 -21.25 -0.85 2.73
N GLU A 246 -21.10 -0.08 1.65
CA GLU A 246 -21.52 -0.51 0.31
C GLU A 246 -20.63 -1.64 -0.23
N LYS A 247 -21.28 -2.78 -0.50
CA LYS A 247 -20.66 -3.95 -1.11
C LYS A 247 -21.20 -4.19 -2.51
N CYS A 248 -20.33 -4.61 -3.41
CA CYS A 248 -20.72 -5.05 -4.74
C CYS A 248 -21.66 -6.26 -4.62
N PRO A 249 -22.86 -6.23 -5.22
CA PRO A 249 -23.81 -7.33 -5.14
C PRO A 249 -23.41 -8.56 -5.96
N ILE A 250 -22.36 -8.46 -6.78
CA ILE A 250 -21.84 -9.56 -7.61
C ILE A 250 -20.68 -10.27 -6.90
N CYS A 251 -19.58 -9.59 -6.60
CA CYS A 251 -18.40 -10.20 -5.98
C CYS A 251 -18.35 -10.10 -4.44
N GLY A 252 -19.17 -9.23 -3.82
CA GLY A 252 -19.17 -9.00 -2.37
C GLY A 252 -18.08 -8.06 -1.85
N MET A 253 -17.24 -7.48 -2.71
CA MET A 253 -16.16 -6.59 -2.32
C MET A 253 -16.69 -5.23 -1.84
N PHE A 254 -15.95 -4.61 -0.91
CA PHE A 254 -16.27 -3.27 -0.42
C PHE A 254 -15.87 -2.21 -1.45
N VAL A 255 -16.86 -1.54 -2.04
CA VAL A 255 -16.62 -0.69 -3.22
C VAL A 255 -15.79 0.55 -2.88
N TYR A 256 -15.87 1.07 -1.66
CA TYR A 256 -15.08 2.24 -1.23
C TYR A 256 -13.56 2.03 -1.32
N LYS A 257 -13.09 0.77 -1.40
CA LYS A 257 -11.68 0.44 -1.61
C LYS A 257 -11.22 0.65 -3.05
N TYR A 258 -12.15 0.66 -4.00
CA TYR A 258 -11.90 0.78 -5.44
C TYR A 258 -12.60 2.00 -6.04
N PRO A 259 -12.42 3.21 -5.48
CA PRO A 259 -13.17 4.40 -5.88
C PRO A 259 -12.95 4.79 -7.35
N LYS A 260 -11.88 4.29 -7.98
CA LYS A 260 -11.57 4.55 -9.39
C LYS A 260 -12.34 3.71 -10.39
N TRP A 261 -12.77 2.54 -9.93
CA TRP A 261 -13.49 1.56 -10.72
C TRP A 261 -14.97 1.55 -10.40
N ALA A 262 -15.34 2.29 -9.35
CA ALA A 262 -16.68 2.39 -8.86
C ALA A 262 -17.65 2.67 -10.00
N ALA A 263 -18.73 1.93 -10.01
CA ALA A 263 -19.87 2.14 -10.87
C ALA A 263 -21.16 2.04 -10.04
N GLN A 264 -22.24 2.68 -10.50
CA GLN A 264 -23.51 2.71 -9.78
C GLN A 264 -24.70 2.55 -10.72
N ILE A 265 -25.67 1.75 -10.31
CA ILE A 265 -27.00 1.67 -10.93
C ILE A 265 -28.03 2.21 -9.94
N PHE A 266 -28.87 3.12 -10.40
CA PHE A 266 -29.94 3.74 -9.61
C PHE A 266 -31.32 3.24 -10.04
N TYR A 267 -32.16 3.00 -9.04
CA TYR A 267 -33.59 2.68 -9.14
C TYR A 267 -34.36 3.71 -8.30
N GLY A 268 -34.59 4.90 -8.86
CA GLY A 268 -35.11 6.04 -8.11
C GLY A 268 -34.07 6.58 -7.13
N GLU A 269 -34.37 6.58 -5.82
CA GLU A 269 -33.46 7.01 -4.75
C GLU A 269 -32.51 5.92 -4.27
N LYS A 270 -32.82 4.65 -4.56
CA LYS A 270 -31.96 3.51 -4.19
C LYS A 270 -30.89 3.33 -5.26
N HIS A 271 -29.66 3.04 -4.85
CA HIS A 271 -28.61 2.62 -5.76
C HIS A 271 -27.91 1.36 -5.27
N TYR A 272 -27.23 0.71 -6.22
CA TYR A 272 -26.23 -0.31 -5.94
C TYR A 272 -24.89 0.17 -6.48
N SER A 273 -23.83 -0.07 -5.71
CA SER A 273 -22.46 0.25 -6.11
C SER A 273 -21.73 -1.04 -6.48
N PHE A 274 -20.86 -0.94 -7.47
CA PHE A 274 -20.05 -2.02 -8.01
C PHE A 274 -18.59 -1.59 -7.97
N ASP A 275 -17.70 -2.54 -7.72
CA ASP A 275 -16.25 -2.34 -7.71
C ASP A 275 -15.64 -2.30 -9.12
N GLY A 276 -16.44 -2.52 -10.17
CA GLY A 276 -16.02 -2.41 -11.56
C GLY A 276 -17.21 -2.36 -12.51
N VAL A 277 -16.95 -1.98 -13.76
CA VAL A 277 -17.97 -1.94 -14.82
C VAL A 277 -18.40 -3.35 -15.20
N LYS A 278 -17.48 -4.32 -15.20
CA LYS A 278 -17.77 -5.74 -15.44
C LYS A 278 -18.86 -6.24 -14.52
N ASP A 279 -18.71 -6.04 -13.21
CA ASP A 279 -19.70 -6.47 -12.23
C ASP A 279 -21.00 -5.66 -12.36
N MET A 280 -20.92 -4.36 -12.65
CA MET A 280 -22.10 -3.56 -12.98
C MET A 280 -22.86 -4.15 -14.18
N MET A 281 -22.16 -4.56 -15.24
CA MET A 281 -22.77 -5.08 -16.46
C MET A 281 -23.36 -6.48 -16.26
N LYS A 282 -22.71 -7.35 -15.48
CA LYS A 282 -23.31 -8.64 -15.06
C LYS A 282 -24.65 -8.41 -14.36
N TYR A 283 -24.69 -7.47 -13.41
CA TYR A 283 -25.93 -7.11 -12.74
C TYR A 283 -26.98 -6.50 -13.69
N TYR A 284 -26.54 -5.60 -14.58
CA TYR A 284 -27.40 -4.92 -15.56
C TYR A 284 -28.15 -5.90 -16.46
N PHE A 285 -27.49 -6.93 -16.99
CA PHE A 285 -28.14 -7.88 -17.90
C PHE A 285 -29.30 -8.65 -17.24
N ASP A 286 -29.21 -8.89 -15.93
CA ASP A 286 -30.25 -9.56 -15.15
C ASP A 286 -31.32 -8.60 -14.59
N HIS A 287 -31.02 -7.30 -14.47
CA HIS A 287 -31.85 -6.33 -13.73
C HIS A 287 -32.12 -5.01 -14.49
N LYS A 288 -32.18 -5.06 -15.83
CA LYS A 288 -32.28 -3.86 -16.70
C LYS A 288 -33.55 -3.01 -16.55
N GLU A 289 -34.61 -3.55 -15.93
CA GLU A 289 -35.90 -2.86 -15.82
C GLU A 289 -35.89 -1.74 -14.76
N ASN A 290 -36.53 -0.61 -15.03
CA ASN A 290 -36.70 0.52 -14.08
C ASN A 290 -35.40 1.21 -13.62
N ILE A 291 -34.30 1.04 -14.35
CA ILE A 291 -33.07 1.78 -14.11
C ILE A 291 -33.30 3.27 -14.45
N SER A 292 -33.11 4.15 -13.46
CA SER A 292 -33.26 5.60 -13.64
C SER A 292 -31.96 6.28 -14.09
N LYS A 293 -30.82 5.73 -13.68
CA LYS A 293 -29.49 6.29 -13.97
C LYS A 293 -28.41 5.24 -13.79
N MET A 294 -27.37 5.32 -14.61
CA MET A 294 -26.14 4.55 -14.43
C MET A 294 -24.94 5.47 -14.49
N LEU A 295 -24.01 5.28 -13.56
CA LEU A 295 -22.77 6.03 -13.48
C LEU A 295 -21.58 5.09 -13.53
N VAL A 296 -20.55 5.48 -14.27
CA VAL A 296 -19.23 4.84 -14.25
C VAL A 296 -18.16 5.89 -14.01
N SER A 297 -17.02 5.49 -13.45
CA SER A 297 -15.90 6.39 -13.19
C SER A 297 -14.99 6.45 -14.42
N ASP A 298 -14.93 7.60 -15.09
CA ASP A 298 -14.05 7.81 -16.25
C ASP A 298 -12.58 7.46 -15.93
N TYR A 299 -11.92 6.67 -16.77
CA TYR A 299 -10.61 6.10 -16.44
C TYR A 299 -9.52 7.15 -16.18
N TYR A 300 -9.48 8.24 -16.95
CA TYR A 300 -8.45 9.26 -16.78
C TYR A 300 -8.82 10.31 -15.74
N SER A 301 -10.01 10.91 -15.88
CA SER A 301 -10.44 12.02 -15.03
C SER A 301 -11.03 11.58 -13.70
N GLN A 302 -11.41 10.30 -13.58
CA GLN A 302 -12.07 9.70 -12.42
C GLN A 302 -13.47 10.29 -12.14
N LYS A 303 -13.95 11.21 -13.00
CA LYS A 303 -15.26 11.81 -12.84
C LYS A 303 -16.36 10.78 -13.12
N ALA A 304 -17.44 10.89 -12.37
CA ALA A 304 -18.68 10.19 -12.65
C ALA A 304 -19.22 10.64 -14.01
N ILE A 305 -19.36 9.70 -14.93
CA ILE A 305 -19.96 9.91 -16.25
C ILE A 305 -21.19 9.02 -16.41
N ASP A 306 -22.09 9.43 -17.30
CA ASP A 306 -23.25 8.64 -17.69
C ASP A 306 -22.79 7.38 -18.43
N ALA A 307 -23.07 6.20 -17.87
CA ALA A 307 -22.64 4.92 -18.42
C ALA A 307 -23.17 4.70 -19.84
N SER A 308 -24.40 5.12 -20.11
CA SER A 308 -25.04 4.92 -21.42
C SER A 308 -24.36 5.70 -22.56
N LYS A 309 -23.56 6.72 -22.22
CA LYS A 309 -22.88 7.60 -23.18
C LYS A 309 -21.37 7.37 -23.24
N ALA A 310 -20.85 6.47 -22.43
CA ALA A 310 -19.42 6.19 -22.35
C ALA A 310 -18.94 5.26 -23.48
N TYR A 311 -17.63 5.26 -23.68
CA TYR A 311 -16.91 4.30 -24.52
C TYR A 311 -16.16 3.33 -23.62
N TYR A 312 -16.10 2.06 -23.99
CA TYR A 312 -15.55 0.99 -23.17
C TYR A 312 -14.44 0.27 -23.91
N VAL A 313 -13.26 0.19 -23.33
CA VAL A 313 -12.16 -0.61 -23.88
C VAL A 313 -12.11 -1.96 -23.17
N ILE A 314 -12.01 -3.05 -23.95
CA ILE A 314 -11.82 -4.41 -23.44
C ILE A 314 -10.57 -5.08 -24.03
N GLY A 315 -10.04 -6.06 -23.31
CA GLY A 315 -8.84 -6.81 -23.69
C GLY A 315 -7.53 -6.04 -23.55
N SER A 316 -7.51 -4.98 -22.74
CA SER A 316 -6.28 -4.28 -22.38
C SER A 316 -5.45 -5.04 -21.35
N ASP A 317 -4.18 -4.64 -21.18
CA ASP A 317 -3.30 -5.11 -20.11
C ASP A 317 -3.48 -4.37 -18.76
N VAL A 318 -4.49 -3.51 -18.65
CA VAL A 318 -4.94 -2.91 -17.38
C VAL A 318 -6.08 -3.72 -16.78
N TYR A 319 -5.97 -4.00 -15.48
CA TYR A 319 -6.94 -4.77 -14.71
C TYR A 319 -7.76 -3.89 -13.76
N GLY A 320 -9.05 -4.19 -13.69
CA GLY A 320 -9.94 -3.76 -12.61
C GLY A 320 -9.79 -4.65 -11.37
N PRO A 321 -10.56 -4.40 -10.29
CA PRO A 321 -10.45 -5.16 -9.04
C PRO A 321 -10.70 -6.66 -9.20
N MET A 322 -11.47 -7.03 -10.24
CA MET A 322 -11.82 -8.41 -10.57
C MET A 322 -11.09 -8.94 -11.83
N GLY A 323 -9.96 -8.37 -12.22
CA GLY A 323 -9.19 -8.83 -13.39
C GLY A 323 -9.54 -8.07 -14.66
N HIS A 324 -9.70 -8.77 -15.79
CA HIS A 324 -10.05 -8.13 -17.07
C HIS A 324 -11.34 -7.32 -16.94
N GLU A 325 -11.38 -6.14 -17.56
CA GLU A 325 -12.36 -5.09 -17.26
C GLU A 325 -12.85 -4.36 -18.51
N LEU A 326 -14.06 -3.82 -18.43
CA LEU A 326 -14.63 -2.83 -19.35
C LEU A 326 -14.23 -1.44 -18.88
N ILE A 327 -13.18 -0.87 -19.46
CA ILE A 327 -12.61 0.38 -18.99
C ILE A 327 -13.38 1.56 -19.60
N PRO A 328 -14.07 2.39 -18.80
CA PRO A 328 -14.95 3.43 -19.30
C PRO A 328 -14.21 4.75 -19.59
N PHE A 329 -14.61 5.40 -20.68
CA PHE A 329 -14.07 6.68 -21.13
C PHE A 329 -15.21 7.62 -21.52
N LYS A 330 -15.08 8.89 -21.14
CA LYS A 330 -16.01 9.93 -21.56
C LYS A 330 -15.91 10.19 -23.07
N ASN A 331 -14.71 10.16 -23.62
CA ASN A 331 -14.44 10.51 -25.01
C ASN A 331 -13.84 9.33 -25.80
N GLU A 332 -14.28 9.16 -27.04
CA GLU A 332 -13.77 8.13 -27.93
C GLU A 332 -12.26 8.27 -28.20
N SER A 333 -11.76 9.51 -28.28
CA SER A 333 -10.34 9.79 -28.47
C SER A 333 -9.46 9.27 -27.32
N GLU A 334 -9.97 9.36 -26.09
CA GLU A 334 -9.28 8.84 -24.90
C GLU A 334 -9.30 7.31 -24.88
N ALA A 335 -10.44 6.70 -25.22
CA ALA A 335 -10.54 5.25 -25.41
C ALA A 335 -9.57 4.74 -26.48
N LYS A 336 -9.44 5.44 -27.62
CA LYS A 336 -8.48 5.11 -28.69
C LYS A 336 -7.03 5.20 -28.22
N THR A 337 -6.70 6.28 -27.51
CA THR A 337 -5.35 6.48 -26.96
C THR A 337 -5.01 5.36 -25.98
N PHE A 338 -5.91 5.11 -25.02
CA PHE A 338 -5.77 4.02 -24.06
C PHE A 338 -5.63 2.65 -24.75
N SER A 339 -6.45 2.37 -25.76
CA SER A 339 -6.38 1.11 -26.50
C SER A 339 -5.02 0.89 -27.17
N MET A 340 -4.38 1.95 -27.70
CA MET A 340 -3.04 1.86 -28.26
C MET A 340 -1.97 1.62 -27.18
N ASP A 341 -2.06 2.36 -26.07
CA ASP A 341 -1.05 2.33 -25.00
C ASP A 341 -1.11 1.03 -24.17
N HIS A 342 -2.32 0.49 -24.00
CA HIS A 342 -2.62 -0.66 -23.14
C HIS A 342 -3.11 -1.88 -23.90
N LYS A 343 -2.85 -1.94 -25.21
CA LYS A 343 -3.16 -3.11 -26.06
C LYS A 343 -4.63 -3.52 -26.03
N GLY A 344 -5.53 -2.54 -25.88
CA GLY A 344 -6.97 -2.77 -25.97
C GLY A 344 -7.33 -3.42 -27.31
N THR A 345 -8.19 -4.43 -27.26
CA THR A 345 -8.57 -5.22 -28.44
C THR A 345 -9.81 -4.68 -29.14
N LYS A 346 -10.72 -4.05 -28.38
CA LYS A 346 -11.96 -3.48 -28.88
C LYS A 346 -12.34 -2.24 -28.09
N ILE A 347 -13.00 -1.32 -28.78
CA ILE A 347 -13.68 -0.15 -28.20
C ILE A 347 -15.16 -0.32 -28.51
N LEU A 348 -16.00 -0.31 -27.48
CA LEU A 348 -17.44 -0.55 -27.53
C LEU A 348 -18.18 0.68 -27.00
N LYS A 349 -19.32 1.00 -27.58
CA LYS A 349 -20.36 1.82 -26.94
C LYS A 349 -21.20 0.94 -26.01
N PHE A 350 -21.93 1.57 -25.10
CA PHE A 350 -22.76 0.85 -24.13
C PHE A 350 -23.71 -0.19 -24.77
N GLU A 351 -24.37 0.18 -25.87
CA GLU A 351 -25.32 -0.67 -26.60
C GLU A 351 -24.65 -1.86 -27.33
N GLU A 352 -23.34 -1.79 -27.54
CA GLU A 352 -22.56 -2.84 -28.22
C GLU A 352 -22.05 -3.89 -27.22
N ILE A 353 -22.13 -3.64 -25.91
CA ILE A 353 -21.70 -4.59 -24.88
C ILE A 353 -22.71 -5.73 -24.83
N THR A 354 -22.21 -6.95 -24.97
CA THR A 354 -23.02 -8.18 -24.87
C THR A 354 -22.75 -8.94 -23.57
N SER A 355 -23.75 -9.63 -23.04
CA SER A 355 -23.59 -10.47 -21.83
C SER A 355 -22.45 -11.48 -21.99
N GLU A 356 -22.37 -12.14 -23.15
CA GLU A 356 -21.30 -13.10 -23.47
C GLU A 356 -19.90 -12.47 -23.35
N GLU A 357 -19.68 -11.27 -23.89
CA GLU A 357 -18.39 -10.57 -23.79
C GLU A 357 -18.05 -10.21 -22.34
N VAL A 358 -19.04 -9.86 -21.51
CA VAL A 358 -18.79 -9.53 -20.11
C VAL A 358 -18.36 -10.76 -19.30
N TYR A 359 -18.98 -11.92 -19.50
CA TYR A 359 -18.60 -13.15 -18.80
C TYR A 359 -17.25 -13.69 -19.26
N LYS A 360 -16.87 -13.50 -20.54
CA LYS A 360 -15.53 -13.85 -21.05
C LYS A 360 -14.39 -13.07 -20.39
N LEU A 361 -14.67 -11.98 -19.69
CA LEU A 361 -13.64 -11.24 -18.92
C LEU A 361 -13.28 -11.90 -17.58
N ASP A 362 -13.91 -13.02 -17.24
CA ASP A 362 -13.52 -13.86 -16.09
C ASP A 362 -12.60 -15.03 -16.50
N GLU A 363 -12.45 -15.29 -17.80
CA GLU A 363 -11.54 -16.28 -18.39
C GLU A 363 -10.14 -15.68 -18.61
#